data_AF-A0A062WYG7-F1
#
_entry.id   AF-A0A062WYG7-F1
#
_cell.length_a   1.000
_cell.length_b   1.000
_cell.length_c   1.000
_cell.angle_alpha   90.00
_cell.angle_beta   90.00
_cell.angle_gamma   90.00
#
_symmetry.space_group_name_H-M   'P 1'
#
loop_
_entity.id
_entity.type
_entity.pdbx_description
1 polymer ?
#
loop_
_entity_poly.entity_id
_entity_poly.type
_entity_poly.pdbx_seq_one_letter_code
_entity_poly.pdbx_strand_id
1 'polypeptide(L)'
;MPLQAAIRLDVRLLVRIDDRILLARPPGEAWHVLPGGPVAAGESTDDALERQVGRLAGPRTISRQFIGAVEHDGTITGHSPESATDHVLSIMFAGFWPSDIPTPSRWGEHTLVPVNINVLLATRLRPLSMAEVVRRWLAEGWPLWRGLDPAVGNRRLPSLASLRAQLFARREELRSLTFRDAAVAICALVTAADGRIDPAEREGLLGFIATDPVMSQFPEQDVERLFDEHLSRLTADFAAGKQAALADIAKVRGRVTEAAAVVRIGQVIGLVDGEFVASERAVVREAALALGLNTAEFAL
;
A
#
# COMPACT_ATOMS: atom_id res chain seq x y z
N MET A 1 39.37 -20.37 3.35
CA MET A 1 37.89 -20.41 3.23
C MET A 1 37.42 -18.99 2.96
N PRO A 2 36.58 -18.71 1.95
CA PRO A 2 35.99 -17.39 1.85
C PRO A 2 35.13 -17.18 3.12
N LEU A 3 35.32 -16.05 3.81
CA LEU A 3 34.43 -15.65 4.90
C LEU A 3 33.02 -15.60 4.32
N GLN A 4 32.13 -16.46 4.79
CA GLN A 4 30.73 -16.40 4.42
C GLN A 4 30.20 -15.06 4.92
N ALA A 5 29.65 -14.23 4.03
CA ALA A 5 29.02 -12.98 4.40
C ALA A 5 27.97 -13.26 5.49
N ALA A 6 28.18 -12.74 6.69
CA ALA A 6 27.25 -12.94 7.79
C ALA A 6 26.13 -11.92 7.66
N ILE A 7 24.99 -12.33 7.09
CA ILE A 7 23.79 -11.49 7.05
C ILE A 7 23.25 -11.37 8.48
N ARG A 8 23.17 -10.14 8.99
CA ARG A 8 22.51 -9.88 10.27
C ARG A 8 21.00 -9.88 10.07
N LEU A 9 20.29 -10.63 10.89
CA LEU A 9 18.83 -10.64 10.89
C LEU A 9 18.30 -9.62 11.91
N ASP A 10 17.43 -8.73 11.47
CA ASP A 10 16.70 -7.78 12.31
C ASP A 10 15.19 -8.08 12.26
N VAL A 11 14.49 -7.89 13.37
CA VAL A 11 13.02 -7.82 13.41
C VAL A 11 12.57 -6.39 13.67
N ARG A 12 11.52 -5.96 12.97
CA ARG A 12 10.93 -4.62 13.09
C ARG A 12 9.43 -4.72 13.34
N LEU A 13 8.93 -3.80 14.15
CA LEU A 13 7.54 -3.75 14.57
C LEU A 13 6.88 -2.45 14.09
N LEU A 14 5.79 -2.59 13.33
CA LEU A 14 4.87 -1.52 12.97
C LEU A 14 3.63 -1.62 13.86
N VAL A 15 3.56 -0.79 14.91
CA VAL A 15 2.39 -0.77 15.79
C VAL A 15 1.34 0.18 15.22
N ARG A 16 0.12 -0.32 14.97
CA ARG A 16 -1.03 0.49 14.53
C ARG A 16 -1.97 0.76 15.70
N ILE A 17 -2.39 2.01 15.85
CA ILE A 17 -3.40 2.48 16.80
C ILE A 17 -4.41 3.25 15.97
N ASP A 18 -5.57 2.67 15.70
CA ASP A 18 -6.61 3.24 14.81
C ASP A 18 -6.03 3.70 13.45
N ASP A 19 -6.03 5.01 13.18
CA ASP A 19 -5.53 5.67 11.97
C ASP A 19 -4.07 6.15 12.08
N ARG A 20 -3.37 5.73 13.14
CA ARG A 20 -1.99 6.11 13.45
C ARG A 20 -1.08 4.89 13.50
N ILE A 21 0.19 5.14 13.24
CA ILE A 21 1.27 4.20 13.51
C ILE A 21 2.23 4.78 14.54
N LEU A 22 2.79 3.91 15.37
CA LEU A 22 3.75 4.31 16.38
C LEU A 22 5.18 4.20 15.83
N LEU A 23 5.87 5.33 15.74
CA LEU A 23 7.24 5.38 15.26
C LEU A 23 8.19 5.80 16.39
N ALA A 24 9.40 5.23 16.41
CA ALA A 24 10.44 5.61 17.36
C ALA A 24 11.27 6.76 16.81
N ARG A 25 11.34 7.87 17.57
CA ARG A 25 12.23 9.01 17.30
C ARG A 25 13.49 8.88 18.16
N PRO A 26 14.68 8.78 17.56
CA PRO A 26 15.94 8.80 18.31
C PRO A 26 16.18 10.13 19.03
N PRO A 27 16.97 10.14 20.12
CA PRO A 27 17.30 11.37 20.84
C PRO A 27 17.95 12.43 19.94
N GLY A 28 17.45 13.67 19.98
CA GLY A 28 18.02 14.80 19.23
C GLY A 28 17.71 14.81 17.72
N GLU A 29 16.99 13.82 17.21
CA GLU A 29 16.80 13.62 15.77
C GLU A 29 15.41 14.03 15.28
N ALA A 30 15.33 14.50 14.04
CA ALA A 30 14.08 14.90 13.38
C ALA A 30 13.44 13.78 12.53
N TRP A 31 14.06 12.60 12.47
CA TRP A 31 13.61 11.42 11.73
C TRP A 31 13.15 10.31 12.67
N HIS A 32 12.55 9.27 12.09
CA HIS A 32 11.96 8.16 12.81
C HIS A 32 12.43 6.81 12.27
N VAL A 33 12.31 5.78 13.10
CA VAL A 33 12.54 4.37 12.77
C VAL A 33 11.38 3.51 13.25
N LEU A 34 11.26 2.30 12.70
CA LEU A 34 10.43 1.29 13.32
C LEU A 34 11.13 0.75 14.59
N PRO A 35 10.41 0.63 15.73
CA PRO A 35 10.87 -0.17 16.87
C PRO A 35 11.31 -1.55 16.40
N GLY A 36 12.36 -2.08 16.99
CA GLY A 36 12.90 -3.39 16.59
C GLY A 36 14.38 -3.56 16.92
N GLY A 37 14.97 -4.64 16.47
CA GLY A 37 16.38 -4.88 16.73
C GLY A 37 16.88 -6.20 16.17
N PRO A 38 18.15 -6.54 16.45
CA PRO A 38 18.74 -7.77 15.95
C PRO A 38 18.10 -8.99 16.60
N VAL A 39 18.06 -10.07 15.82
CA VAL A 39 17.81 -11.44 16.27
C VAL A 39 19.15 -12.03 16.70
N ALA A 40 19.25 -12.47 17.95
CA ALA A 40 20.48 -13.05 18.49
C ALA A 40 20.75 -14.45 17.93
N ALA A 41 21.99 -14.92 18.02
CA ALA A 41 22.33 -16.28 17.65
C ALA A 41 21.57 -17.29 18.53
N GLY A 42 20.84 -18.20 17.89
CA GLY A 42 19.98 -19.17 18.57
C GLY A 42 18.61 -18.63 19.02
N GLU A 43 18.29 -17.36 18.75
CA GLU A 43 16.97 -16.76 18.99
C GLU A 43 16.10 -16.89 17.72
N SER A 44 14.80 -17.20 17.89
CA SER A 44 13.87 -17.17 16.76
C SER A 44 13.41 -15.74 16.45
N THR A 45 12.87 -15.50 15.25
CA THR A 45 12.27 -14.20 14.91
C THR A 45 11.08 -13.86 15.81
N ASP A 46 10.33 -14.87 16.25
CA ASP A 46 9.19 -14.67 17.14
C ASP A 46 9.64 -14.30 18.56
N ASP A 47 10.67 -14.96 19.11
CA ASP A 47 11.22 -14.62 20.43
C ASP A 47 11.83 -13.21 20.43
N ALA A 48 12.55 -12.88 19.35
CA ALA A 48 13.11 -11.53 19.18
C ALA A 48 12.00 -10.48 19.12
N LEU A 49 10.90 -10.75 18.40
CA LEU A 49 9.76 -9.84 18.32
C LEU A 49 9.04 -9.70 19.68
N GLU A 50 8.85 -10.79 20.42
CA GLU A 50 8.29 -10.75 21.79
C GLU A 50 9.13 -9.91 22.72
N ARG A 51 10.46 -10.07 22.65
CA ARG A 51 11.39 -9.23 23.39
C ARG A 51 11.24 -7.75 23.02
N GLN A 52 10.99 -7.41 21.75
CA GLN A 52 10.76 -6.02 21.35
C GLN A 52 9.40 -5.49 21.80
N VAL A 53 8.34 -6.29 21.73
CA VAL A 53 7.00 -5.94 22.22
C VAL A 53 7.03 -5.73 23.74
N GLY A 54 7.72 -6.59 24.49
CA GLY A 54 7.87 -6.49 25.94
C GLY A 54 8.62 -5.25 26.42
N ARG A 55 9.28 -4.51 25.52
CA ARG A 55 9.89 -3.20 25.82
C ARG A 55 8.90 -2.04 25.71
N LEU A 56 7.70 -2.27 25.16
CA LEU A 56 6.60 -1.31 25.15
C LEU A 56 5.84 -1.44 26.47
N ALA A 57 5.52 -0.32 27.10
CA ALA A 57 4.65 -0.31 28.27
C ALA A 57 3.19 -0.62 27.86
N GLY A 58 2.76 -1.88 28.00
CA GLY A 58 1.40 -2.31 27.66
C GLY A 58 1.26 -3.84 27.49
N PRO A 59 0.41 -4.33 26.57
CA PRO A 59 0.17 -5.76 26.40
C PRO A 59 1.44 -6.50 25.99
N ARG A 60 1.61 -7.72 26.51
CA ARG A 60 2.76 -8.58 26.20
C ARG A 60 2.68 -9.23 24.82
N THR A 61 1.48 -9.30 24.27
CA THR A 61 1.23 -9.90 22.96
C THR A 61 0.35 -8.97 22.15
N ILE A 62 0.72 -8.78 20.90
CA ILE A 62 -0.06 -8.12 19.87
C ILE A 62 -0.19 -9.07 18.68
N SER A 63 -1.27 -8.94 17.92
CA SER A 63 -1.42 -9.66 16.65
C SER A 63 -0.19 -9.44 15.77
N ARG A 64 0.21 -10.44 14.99
CA ARG A 64 1.37 -10.33 14.09
C ARG A 64 0.96 -10.58 12.67
N GLN A 65 1.05 -9.56 11.84
CA GLN A 65 0.90 -9.67 10.40
C GLN A 65 2.26 -9.44 9.76
N PHE A 66 2.73 -10.39 8.97
CA PHE A 66 3.95 -10.17 8.18
C PHE A 66 3.70 -9.04 7.18
N ILE A 67 4.53 -7.99 7.20
CA ILE A 67 4.37 -6.84 6.29
C ILE A 67 5.40 -6.83 5.17
N GLY A 68 6.47 -7.60 5.30
CA GLY A 68 7.53 -7.67 4.30
C GLY A 68 8.92 -7.79 4.90
N ALA A 69 9.90 -7.81 4.02
CA ALA A 69 11.30 -7.84 4.39
C ALA A 69 12.13 -6.96 3.46
N VAL A 70 13.20 -6.40 4.02
CA VAL A 70 14.08 -5.43 3.36
C VAL A 70 15.52 -5.80 3.62
N GLU A 71 16.31 -5.92 2.56
CA GLU A 71 17.76 -5.96 2.64
C GLU A 71 18.35 -4.54 2.60
N HIS A 72 19.33 -4.27 3.45
CA HIS A 72 20.02 -2.97 3.53
C HIS A 72 21.38 -3.08 4.24
N ASP A 73 22.19 -2.04 4.16
CA ASP A 73 23.52 -1.88 4.76
C ASP A 73 23.54 -1.65 6.30
N GLY A 74 22.41 -1.81 6.98
CA GLY A 74 22.28 -1.49 8.41
C GLY A 74 22.35 0.00 8.79
N THR A 75 22.62 0.91 7.85
CA THR A 75 22.71 2.36 8.10
C THR A 75 21.34 3.02 8.09
N ILE A 76 21.30 4.28 8.54
CA ILE A 76 20.09 5.12 8.46
C ILE A 76 19.62 5.35 7.02
N THR A 77 20.54 5.35 6.06
CA THR A 77 20.19 5.50 4.64
C THR A 77 19.58 4.23 4.07
N GLY A 78 20.11 3.07 4.49
CA GLY A 78 19.66 1.76 4.04
C GLY A 78 20.00 1.48 2.59
N HIS A 79 21.22 1.82 2.17
CA HIS A 79 21.71 1.55 0.83
C HIS A 79 22.11 0.08 0.67
N SER A 80 22.59 -0.28 -0.52
CA SER A 80 23.25 -1.57 -0.74
C SER A 80 24.52 -1.67 0.11
N PRO A 81 24.80 -2.79 0.79
CA PRO A 81 25.96 -2.96 1.65
C PRO A 81 27.26 -2.83 0.85
N GLU A 82 28.18 -2.00 1.34
CA GLU A 82 29.54 -1.86 0.77
C GLU A 82 30.46 -3.02 1.19
N SER A 83 30.13 -3.69 2.30
CA SER A 83 30.81 -4.87 2.84
C SER A 83 29.83 -5.99 3.16
N ALA A 84 30.29 -7.23 3.02
CA ALA A 84 29.58 -8.45 3.42
C ALA A 84 29.15 -8.46 4.92
N THR A 85 29.84 -7.71 5.78
CA THR A 85 29.54 -7.58 7.21
C THR A 85 28.43 -6.59 7.52
N ASP A 86 28.09 -5.73 6.56
CA ASP A 86 27.12 -4.65 6.74
C ASP A 86 25.75 -5.04 6.19
N HIS A 87 25.59 -6.28 5.73
CA HIS A 87 24.34 -6.77 5.16
C HIS A 87 23.34 -7.14 6.25
N VAL A 88 22.23 -6.41 6.29
CA VAL A 88 21.12 -6.62 7.20
C VAL A 88 19.87 -7.03 6.43
N LEU A 89 19.24 -8.10 6.87
CA LEU A 89 17.88 -8.48 6.48
C LEU A 89 16.93 -8.08 7.60
N SER A 90 16.11 -7.05 7.38
CA SER A 90 15.04 -6.66 8.30
C SER A 90 13.74 -7.34 7.92
N ILE A 91 13.24 -8.24 8.77
CA ILE A 91 11.89 -8.82 8.69
C ILE A 91 10.95 -7.96 9.52
N MET A 92 9.79 -7.62 8.96
CA MET A 92 8.89 -6.66 9.58
C MET A 92 7.52 -7.27 9.84
N PHE A 93 6.94 -6.92 10.99
CA PHE A 93 5.62 -7.34 11.42
C PHE A 93 4.80 -6.14 11.87
N ALA A 94 3.50 -6.16 11.55
CA ALA A 94 2.53 -5.22 12.08
C ALA A 94 1.75 -5.85 13.22
N GLY A 95 1.41 -5.04 14.21
CA GLY A 95 0.47 -5.41 15.25
C GLY A 95 -0.46 -4.27 15.64
N PHE A 96 -1.66 -4.63 16.07
CA PHE A 96 -2.65 -3.67 16.55
C PHE A 96 -2.45 -3.45 18.04
N TRP A 97 -2.39 -2.19 18.43
CA TRP A 97 -2.41 -1.77 19.82
C TRP A 97 -3.85 -1.44 20.22
N PRO A 98 -4.37 -2.04 21.31
CA PRO A 98 -5.72 -1.74 21.78
C PRO A 98 -5.87 -0.26 22.15
N SER A 99 -6.92 0.39 21.65
CA SER A 99 -7.15 1.84 21.84
C SER A 99 -7.54 2.21 23.28
N ASP A 100 -7.99 1.23 24.07
CA ASP A 100 -8.29 1.34 25.50
C ASP A 100 -7.04 1.29 26.39
N ILE A 101 -5.89 0.90 25.84
CA ILE A 101 -4.62 0.85 26.57
C ILE A 101 -3.81 2.13 26.29
N PRO A 102 -3.27 2.81 27.34
CA PRO A 102 -2.42 3.98 27.15
C PRO A 102 -1.31 3.74 26.13
N THR A 103 -1.19 4.65 25.17
CA THR A 103 -0.16 4.57 24.14
C THR A 103 1.24 4.69 24.77
N PRO A 104 2.18 3.79 24.46
CA PRO A 104 3.50 3.83 25.05
C PRO A 104 4.27 5.03 24.48
N SER A 105 4.99 5.73 25.36
CA SER A 105 5.73 6.96 25.02
C SER A 105 7.22 6.75 24.83
N ARG A 106 7.74 5.57 25.21
CA ARG A 106 9.18 5.24 25.21
C ARG A 106 9.43 3.84 24.69
N TRP A 107 10.57 3.67 24.04
CA TRP A 107 11.13 2.36 23.66
C TRP A 107 12.66 2.44 23.74
N GLY A 108 13.21 1.99 24.88
CA GLY A 108 14.60 2.32 25.25
C GLY A 108 14.79 3.84 25.31
N GLU A 109 15.87 4.33 24.71
CA GLU A 109 16.18 5.77 24.65
C GLU A 109 15.28 6.56 23.68
N HIS A 110 14.51 5.87 22.83
CA HIS A 110 13.68 6.53 21.81
C HIS A 110 12.39 7.05 22.41
N THR A 111 11.91 8.17 21.87
CA THR A 111 10.55 8.67 22.12
C THR A 111 9.61 8.06 21.09
N LEU A 112 8.53 7.43 21.52
CA LEU A 112 7.51 6.91 20.62
C LEU A 112 6.53 8.03 20.26
N VAL A 113 6.30 8.20 18.95
CA VAL A 113 5.50 9.27 18.38
C VAL A 113 4.38 8.64 17.54
N PRO A 114 3.11 8.84 17.91
CA PRO A 114 1.98 8.47 17.07
C PRO A 114 1.96 9.36 15.82
N VAL A 115 1.97 8.76 14.64
CA VAL A 115 1.94 9.47 13.35
C VAL A 115 0.70 9.04 12.58
N ASN A 116 -0.09 10.01 12.12
CA ASN A 116 -1.25 9.73 11.28
C ASN A 116 -0.81 9.13 9.93
N ILE A 117 -1.48 8.07 9.48
CA ILE A 117 -1.12 7.37 8.24
C ILE A 117 -1.17 8.30 7.02
N ASN A 118 -2.06 9.29 7.02
CA ASN A 118 -2.25 10.22 5.90
C ASN A 118 -1.08 11.22 5.73
N VAL A 119 -0.24 11.41 6.75
CA VAL A 119 0.96 12.28 6.67
C VAL A 119 2.26 11.47 6.54
N LEU A 120 2.16 10.16 6.35
CA LEU A 120 3.32 9.27 6.33
C LEU A 120 4.27 9.56 5.14
N LEU A 121 3.76 10.08 4.03
CA LEU A 121 4.58 10.54 2.90
C LEU A 121 5.53 11.69 3.29
N ALA A 122 5.08 12.61 4.15
CA ALA A 122 5.90 13.71 4.66
C ALA A 122 6.76 13.31 5.87
N THR A 123 6.52 12.12 6.44
CA THR A 123 7.23 11.62 7.62
C THR A 123 8.57 11.03 7.23
N ARG A 124 9.63 11.47 7.91
CA ARG A 124 11.01 11.00 7.68
C ARG A 124 11.26 9.64 8.34
N LEU A 125 10.59 8.60 7.86
CA LEU A 125 10.85 7.22 8.28
C LEU A 125 12.11 6.68 7.58
N ARG A 126 12.99 6.07 8.38
CA ARG A 126 14.28 5.52 7.96
C ARG A 126 14.43 4.04 8.36
N PRO A 127 15.18 3.25 7.57
CA PRO A 127 15.74 3.60 6.26
C PRO A 127 14.66 3.83 5.19
N LEU A 128 15.02 4.48 4.08
CA LEU A 128 14.03 4.80 3.03
C LEU A 128 13.40 3.53 2.43
N SER A 129 14.20 2.49 2.29
CA SER A 129 13.78 1.17 1.82
C SER A 129 12.67 0.58 2.69
N MET A 130 12.79 0.69 4.02
CA MET A 130 11.78 0.30 5.00
C MET A 130 10.54 1.18 4.93
N ALA A 131 10.72 2.49 4.80
CA ALA A 131 9.63 3.43 4.71
C ALA A 131 8.72 3.17 3.51
N GLU A 132 9.29 2.77 2.37
CA GLU A 132 8.52 2.39 1.19
C GLU A 132 7.71 1.11 1.41
N VAL A 133 8.27 0.07 2.05
CA VAL A 133 7.49 -1.14 2.37
C VAL A 133 6.35 -0.81 3.32
N VAL A 134 6.60 -0.03 4.37
CA VAL A 134 5.57 0.38 5.33
C VAL A 134 4.45 1.15 4.64
N ARG A 135 4.77 2.16 3.82
CA ARG A 135 3.76 2.94 3.08
C ARG A 135 2.93 2.07 2.16
N ARG A 136 3.59 1.19 1.39
CA ARG A 136 2.91 0.30 0.45
C ARG A 136 2.04 -0.71 1.18
N TRP A 137 2.56 -1.33 2.23
CA TRP A 137 1.77 -2.25 3.04
C TRP A 137 0.58 -1.56 3.68
N LEU A 138 0.71 -0.33 4.19
CA LEU A 138 -0.40 0.45 4.74
C LEU A 138 -1.46 0.83 3.69
N ALA A 139 -1.07 1.01 2.43
CA ALA A 139 -1.98 1.27 1.33
C ALA A 139 -2.69 0.00 0.83
N GLU A 140 -1.96 -1.11 0.67
CA GLU A 140 -2.41 -2.28 -0.09
C GLU A 140 -2.66 -3.52 0.76
N GLY A 141 -2.14 -3.56 2.00
CA GLY A 141 -2.24 -4.73 2.90
C GLY A 141 -1.39 -5.92 2.48
N TRP A 142 -0.52 -5.74 1.49
CA TRP A 142 0.21 -6.84 0.86
C TRP A 142 1.68 -6.85 1.24
N PRO A 143 2.23 -8.00 1.70
CA PRO A 143 3.64 -8.08 2.06
C PRO A 143 4.56 -7.84 0.87
N LEU A 144 5.67 -7.15 1.09
CA LEU A 144 6.67 -6.87 0.06
C LEU A 144 8.07 -7.36 0.44
N TRP A 145 8.75 -7.99 -0.53
CA TRP A 145 10.19 -8.18 -0.48
C TRP A 145 10.92 -7.04 -1.19
N ARG A 146 11.96 -6.49 -0.55
CA ARG A 146 12.87 -5.53 -1.15
C ARG A 146 14.32 -5.98 -0.97
N GLY A 147 14.92 -6.47 -2.05
CA GLY A 147 16.35 -6.77 -2.09
C GLY A 147 17.23 -5.53 -2.25
N LEU A 148 18.53 -5.75 -2.40
CA LEU A 148 19.56 -4.71 -2.50
C LEU A 148 19.61 -3.96 -3.85
N ASP A 149 18.89 -4.44 -4.87
CA ASP A 149 18.91 -3.82 -6.19
C ASP A 149 18.10 -2.52 -6.24
N PRO A 150 18.70 -1.37 -6.61
CA PRO A 150 18.01 -0.09 -6.75
C PRO A 150 17.28 0.03 -8.10
N ALA A 151 16.69 -1.05 -8.62
CA ALA A 151 16.02 -1.00 -9.91
C ALA A 151 14.63 -0.36 -9.78
N VAL A 152 14.64 0.98 -9.77
CA VAL A 152 13.58 1.87 -10.26
C VAL A 152 13.10 1.46 -11.67
N GLY A 153 13.85 0.61 -12.40
CA GLY A 153 13.62 0.28 -13.80
C GLY A 153 12.81 -0.98 -14.15
N ASN A 154 12.29 -1.78 -13.20
CA ASN A 154 11.51 -2.98 -13.58
C ASN A 154 10.44 -3.40 -12.56
N ARG A 155 9.71 -2.42 -11.99
CA ARG A 155 8.48 -2.76 -11.26
C ARG A 155 7.46 -3.28 -12.28
N ARG A 156 7.37 -4.61 -12.37
CA ARG A 156 6.35 -5.28 -13.20
C ARG A 156 4.98 -5.09 -12.55
N LEU A 157 3.97 -4.87 -13.38
CA LEU A 157 2.59 -4.92 -12.95
C LEU A 157 2.33 -6.30 -12.32
N PRO A 158 1.74 -6.38 -11.11
CA PRO A 158 1.36 -7.66 -10.53
C PRO A 158 0.37 -8.41 -11.43
N SER A 159 0.32 -9.74 -11.30
CA SER A 159 -0.71 -10.52 -12.01
C SER A 159 -2.12 -10.09 -11.57
N LEU A 160 -3.12 -10.29 -12.44
CA LEU A 160 -4.53 -10.04 -12.14
C LEU A 160 -4.96 -10.72 -10.81
N ALA A 161 -4.55 -11.97 -10.60
CA ALA A 161 -4.80 -12.70 -9.35
C ALA A 161 -4.19 -12.00 -8.13
N SER A 162 -2.97 -11.46 -8.25
CA SER A 162 -2.31 -10.72 -7.17
C SER A 162 -3.00 -9.40 -6.87
N LEU A 163 -3.42 -8.65 -7.91
CA LEU A 163 -4.17 -7.39 -7.74
C LEU A 163 -5.50 -7.64 -7.03
N ARG A 164 -6.25 -8.67 -7.44
CA ARG A 164 -7.52 -9.05 -6.78
C ARG A 164 -7.30 -9.45 -5.32
N ALA A 165 -6.22 -10.19 -5.02
CA ALA A 165 -5.88 -10.57 -3.66
C ALA A 165 -5.53 -9.35 -2.78
N GLN A 166 -4.85 -8.33 -3.33
CA GLN A 166 -4.57 -7.07 -2.64
C GLN A 166 -5.85 -6.31 -2.28
N LEU A 167 -6.77 -6.18 -3.24
CA LEU A 167 -8.08 -5.56 -3.02
C LEU A 167 -8.89 -6.32 -1.96
N PHE A 168 -8.93 -7.66 -2.06
CA PHE A 168 -9.61 -8.51 -1.09
C PHE A 168 -9.06 -8.36 0.34
N ALA A 169 -7.74 -8.22 0.49
CA ALA A 169 -7.09 -8.04 1.79
C ALA A 169 -7.52 -6.73 2.49
N ARG A 170 -8.00 -5.74 1.72
CA ARG A 170 -8.42 -4.42 2.22
C ARG A 170 -9.92 -4.18 2.17
N ARG A 171 -10.73 -5.17 1.76
CA ARG A 171 -12.18 -5.00 1.54
C ARG A 171 -12.95 -4.32 2.69
N GLU A 172 -12.59 -4.61 3.94
CA GLU A 172 -13.27 -4.07 5.12
C GLU A 172 -13.03 -2.56 5.29
N GLU A 173 -11.90 -2.04 4.79
CA GLU A 173 -11.55 -0.62 4.79
C GLU A 173 -12.11 0.11 3.54
N LEU A 174 -12.70 -0.62 2.58
CA LEU A 174 -13.15 -0.14 1.28
C LEU A 174 -14.69 -0.14 1.16
N ARG A 175 -15.37 0.48 2.15
CA ARG A 175 -16.84 0.48 2.25
C ARG A 175 -17.50 1.85 2.11
N SER A 176 -16.73 2.93 1.96
CA SER A 176 -17.30 4.27 1.89
C SER A 176 -18.00 4.51 0.55
N LEU A 177 -19.09 5.28 0.55
CA LEU A 177 -19.77 5.68 -0.68
C LEU A 177 -18.86 6.53 -1.58
N THR A 178 -17.99 7.35 -0.98
CA THR A 178 -16.98 8.12 -1.73
C THR A 178 -16.02 7.20 -2.49
N PHE A 179 -15.60 6.09 -1.87
CA PHE A 179 -14.78 5.08 -2.54
C PHE A 179 -15.55 4.38 -3.65
N ARG A 180 -16.81 3.98 -3.42
CA ARG A 180 -17.67 3.40 -4.47
C ARG A 180 -17.71 4.31 -5.70
N ASP A 181 -18.05 5.57 -5.50
CA ASP A 181 -18.21 6.53 -6.60
C ASP A 181 -16.89 6.70 -7.38
N ALA A 182 -15.75 6.78 -6.67
CA ALA A 182 -14.42 6.84 -7.28
C ALA A 182 -14.03 5.54 -8.03
N ALA A 183 -14.36 4.37 -7.47
CA ALA A 183 -14.12 3.07 -8.08
C ALA A 183 -14.94 2.88 -9.36
N VAL A 184 -16.21 3.29 -9.37
CA VAL A 184 -17.06 3.23 -10.56
C VAL A 184 -16.57 4.22 -11.62
N ALA A 185 -16.16 5.43 -11.21
CA ALA A 185 -15.61 6.42 -12.12
C ALA A 185 -14.33 5.94 -12.83
N ILE A 186 -13.40 5.26 -12.12
CA ILE A 186 -12.21 4.71 -12.77
C ILE A 186 -12.54 3.55 -13.70
N CYS A 187 -13.50 2.68 -13.35
CA CYS A 187 -13.96 1.61 -14.24
C CYS A 187 -14.48 2.21 -15.56
N ALA A 188 -15.37 3.20 -15.49
CA ALA A 188 -15.95 3.84 -16.67
C ALA A 188 -14.89 4.56 -17.53
N LEU A 189 -13.92 5.20 -16.88
CA LEU A 189 -12.81 5.85 -17.56
C LEU A 189 -11.93 4.87 -18.33
N VAL A 190 -11.62 3.70 -17.76
CA VAL A 190 -10.80 2.68 -18.42
C VAL A 190 -11.57 2.06 -19.58
N THR A 191 -12.85 1.73 -19.39
CA THR A 191 -13.72 1.20 -20.47
C THR A 191 -13.84 2.14 -21.66
N ALA A 192 -13.85 3.46 -21.44
CA ALA A 192 -13.94 4.42 -22.54
C ALA A 192 -12.57 4.92 -23.04
N ALA A 193 -11.44 4.34 -22.59
CA ALA A 193 -10.12 4.95 -22.73
C ALA A 193 -9.65 5.13 -24.19
N ASP A 194 -10.09 4.28 -25.11
CA ASP A 194 -9.78 4.38 -26.53
C ASP A 194 -10.81 5.21 -27.33
N GLY A 195 -11.82 5.76 -26.65
CA GLY A 195 -12.91 6.53 -27.24
C GLY A 195 -14.02 5.69 -27.87
N ARG A 196 -13.98 4.36 -27.72
CA ARG A 196 -15.04 3.43 -28.10
C ARG A 196 -15.55 2.74 -26.84
N ILE A 197 -16.80 2.29 -26.88
CA ILE A 197 -17.41 1.50 -25.81
C ILE A 197 -18.04 0.30 -26.51
N ASP A 198 -17.42 -0.86 -26.38
CA ASP A 198 -18.00 -2.11 -26.87
C ASP A 198 -19.08 -2.58 -25.86
N PRO A 199 -20.32 -2.88 -26.32
CA PRO A 199 -21.33 -3.52 -25.47
C PRO A 199 -20.84 -4.79 -24.75
N ALA A 200 -19.95 -5.57 -25.38
CA ALA A 200 -19.36 -6.77 -24.78
C ALA A 200 -18.39 -6.43 -23.62
N GLU A 201 -17.57 -5.39 -23.77
CA GLU A 201 -16.69 -4.89 -22.70
C GLU A 201 -17.52 -4.35 -21.53
N ARG A 202 -18.63 -3.66 -21.83
CA ARG A 202 -19.59 -3.22 -20.81
C ARG A 202 -20.18 -4.39 -20.03
N GLU A 203 -20.68 -5.41 -20.71
CA GLU A 203 -21.29 -6.59 -20.06
C GLU A 203 -20.25 -7.38 -19.24
N GLY A 204 -19.05 -7.56 -19.79
CA GLY A 204 -17.93 -8.21 -19.10
C GLY A 204 -17.54 -7.47 -17.82
N LEU A 205 -17.54 -6.13 -17.85
CA LEU A 205 -17.22 -5.33 -16.68
C LEU A 205 -18.30 -5.39 -15.59
N LEU A 206 -19.58 -5.35 -15.96
CA LEU A 206 -20.67 -5.51 -14.98
C LEU A 206 -20.60 -6.89 -14.32
N GLY A 207 -20.34 -7.95 -15.11
CA GLY A 207 -20.08 -9.29 -14.59
C GLY A 207 -18.85 -9.36 -13.67
N PHE A 208 -17.78 -8.61 -13.99
CA PHE A 208 -16.62 -8.48 -13.12
C PHE A 208 -16.99 -7.80 -11.80
N ILE A 209 -17.67 -6.66 -11.84
CA ILE A 209 -18.10 -5.89 -10.67
C ILE A 209 -18.97 -6.75 -9.73
N ALA A 210 -19.88 -7.54 -10.28
CA ALA A 210 -20.75 -8.43 -9.51
C ALA A 210 -19.96 -9.53 -8.74
N THR A 211 -18.80 -9.95 -9.27
CA THR A 211 -17.95 -11.01 -8.69
C THR A 211 -16.72 -10.48 -7.97
N ASP A 212 -16.47 -9.17 -8.01
CA ASP A 212 -15.36 -8.55 -7.31
C ASP A 212 -15.68 -8.40 -5.82
N PRO A 213 -14.82 -8.91 -4.92
CA PRO A 213 -15.12 -8.97 -3.49
C PRO A 213 -15.14 -7.60 -2.79
N VAL A 214 -14.65 -6.54 -3.44
CA VAL A 214 -14.74 -5.19 -2.92
C VAL A 214 -16.02 -4.54 -3.43
N MET A 215 -16.29 -4.62 -4.74
CA MET A 215 -17.45 -3.98 -5.36
C MET A 215 -18.78 -4.64 -4.97
N SER A 216 -18.79 -5.95 -4.71
CA SER A 216 -19.99 -6.68 -4.25
C SER A 216 -20.50 -6.26 -2.87
N GLN A 217 -19.78 -5.38 -2.17
CA GLN A 217 -20.23 -4.78 -0.90
C GLN A 217 -21.24 -3.65 -1.11
N PHE A 218 -21.39 -3.15 -2.33
CA PHE A 218 -22.31 -2.06 -2.68
C PHE A 218 -23.55 -2.60 -3.41
N PRO A 219 -24.71 -1.91 -3.33
CA PRO A 219 -25.89 -2.32 -4.09
C PRO A 219 -25.60 -2.28 -5.60
N GLU A 220 -25.84 -3.40 -6.29
CA GLU A 220 -25.58 -3.58 -7.72
C GLU A 220 -26.24 -2.48 -8.57
N GLN A 221 -27.51 -2.18 -8.30
CA GLN A 221 -28.28 -1.14 -9.00
C GLN A 221 -27.65 0.25 -8.91
N ASP A 222 -27.03 0.58 -7.77
CA ASP A 222 -26.35 1.87 -7.60
C ASP A 222 -25.06 1.92 -8.41
N VAL A 223 -24.32 0.82 -8.44
CA VAL A 223 -23.07 0.69 -9.18
C VAL A 223 -23.34 0.76 -10.68
N GLU A 224 -24.32 0.01 -11.18
CA GLU A 224 -24.75 0.02 -12.58
C GLU A 224 -25.19 1.43 -13.01
N ARG A 225 -26.06 2.07 -12.22
CA ARG A 225 -26.55 3.42 -12.53
C ARG A 225 -25.41 4.43 -12.61
N LEU A 226 -24.51 4.47 -11.63
CA LEU A 226 -23.37 5.39 -11.63
C LEU A 226 -22.44 5.12 -12.83
N PHE A 227 -22.23 3.85 -13.16
CA PHE A 227 -21.41 3.46 -14.30
C PHE A 227 -22.00 3.96 -15.62
N ASP A 228 -23.30 3.74 -15.84
CA ASP A 228 -24.00 4.22 -17.03
C ASP A 228 -24.04 5.75 -17.12
N GLU A 229 -24.15 6.46 -15.98
CA GLU A 229 -24.05 7.92 -15.90
C GLU A 229 -22.65 8.43 -16.31
N HIS A 230 -21.58 7.74 -15.93
CA HIS A 230 -20.22 8.08 -16.36
C HIS A 230 -20.00 7.78 -17.85
N LEU A 231 -20.40 6.61 -18.33
CA LEU A 231 -20.29 6.26 -19.75
C LEU A 231 -21.08 7.22 -20.63
N SER A 232 -22.31 7.59 -20.24
CA SER A 232 -23.12 8.56 -20.99
C SER A 232 -22.42 9.92 -21.13
N ARG A 233 -21.76 10.39 -20.07
CA ARG A 233 -20.97 11.63 -20.10
C ARG A 233 -19.74 11.50 -21.00
N LEU A 234 -19.03 10.38 -20.92
CA LEU A 234 -17.82 10.11 -21.73
C LEU A 234 -18.14 9.98 -23.22
N THR A 235 -19.29 9.40 -23.57
CA THR A 235 -19.77 9.28 -24.96
C THR A 235 -20.20 10.63 -25.52
N ALA A 236 -20.86 11.47 -24.71
CA ALA A 236 -21.35 12.77 -25.16
C ALA A 236 -20.21 13.77 -25.41
N ASP A 237 -19.26 13.85 -24.48
CA ASP A 237 -18.04 14.65 -24.59
C ASP A 237 -16.95 13.98 -23.74
N PHE A 238 -16.01 13.31 -24.38
CA PHE A 238 -14.96 12.57 -23.69
C PHE A 238 -14.11 13.47 -22.79
N ALA A 239 -13.81 14.70 -23.20
CA ALA A 239 -12.98 15.60 -22.41
C ALA A 239 -13.70 16.06 -21.13
N ALA A 240 -14.95 16.50 -21.27
CA ALA A 240 -15.77 16.91 -20.13
C ALA A 240 -16.13 15.72 -19.21
N GLY A 241 -16.49 14.58 -19.79
CA GLY A 241 -16.75 13.33 -19.06
C GLY A 241 -15.52 12.85 -18.29
N LYS A 242 -14.33 12.93 -18.89
CA LYS A 242 -13.08 12.57 -18.22
C LYS A 242 -12.80 13.48 -17.03
N GLN A 243 -12.98 14.79 -17.18
CA GLN A 243 -12.82 15.73 -16.07
C GLN A 243 -13.78 15.45 -14.92
N ALA A 244 -15.05 15.14 -15.23
CA ALA A 244 -16.04 14.79 -14.21
C ALA A 244 -15.66 13.51 -13.45
N ALA A 245 -15.25 12.46 -14.17
CA ALA A 245 -14.81 11.22 -13.53
C ALA A 245 -13.53 11.39 -12.70
N LEU A 246 -12.55 12.17 -13.18
CA LEU A 246 -11.36 12.52 -12.40
C LEU A 246 -11.69 13.34 -11.15
N ALA A 247 -12.72 14.20 -11.20
CA ALA A 247 -13.19 14.95 -10.04
C ALA A 247 -13.82 14.02 -8.98
N ASP A 248 -14.58 13.02 -9.41
CA ASP A 248 -15.13 11.99 -8.50
C ASP A 248 -14.02 11.13 -7.89
N ILE A 249 -13.04 10.70 -8.69
CA ILE A 249 -11.84 10.00 -8.22
C ILE A 249 -11.07 10.84 -7.19
N ALA A 250 -10.89 12.13 -7.43
CA ALA A 250 -10.14 13.01 -6.54
C ALA A 250 -10.75 13.12 -5.13
N LYS A 251 -12.02 12.75 -4.92
CA LYS A 251 -12.68 12.78 -3.59
C LYS A 251 -12.07 11.82 -2.58
N VAL A 252 -11.39 10.76 -3.02
CA VAL A 252 -10.65 9.85 -2.12
C VAL A 252 -9.19 10.25 -1.91
N ARG A 253 -8.75 11.39 -2.47
CA ARG A 253 -7.39 11.91 -2.28
C ARG A 253 -7.08 12.07 -0.79
N GLY A 254 -5.89 11.64 -0.40
CA GLY A 254 -5.43 11.67 0.99
C GLY A 254 -5.95 10.51 1.84
N ARG A 255 -6.91 9.71 1.37
CA ARG A 255 -7.31 8.44 1.98
C ARG A 255 -6.47 7.32 1.38
N VAL A 256 -5.31 7.05 1.99
CA VAL A 256 -4.23 6.23 1.40
C VAL A 256 -4.72 4.88 0.87
N THR A 257 -5.53 4.16 1.65
CA THR A 257 -6.07 2.84 1.28
C THR A 257 -7.08 2.92 0.14
N GLU A 258 -8.04 3.84 0.21
CA GLU A 258 -9.05 4.04 -0.84
C GLU A 258 -8.41 4.50 -2.16
N ALA A 259 -7.51 5.48 -2.11
CA ALA A 259 -6.82 6.01 -3.28
C ALA A 259 -5.98 4.94 -3.99
N ALA A 260 -5.22 4.13 -3.25
CA ALA A 260 -4.45 3.04 -3.83
C ALA A 260 -5.37 1.97 -4.44
N ALA A 261 -6.48 1.63 -3.78
CA ALA A 261 -7.45 0.67 -4.28
C ALA A 261 -8.10 1.13 -5.59
N VAL A 262 -8.46 2.41 -5.74
CA VAL A 262 -9.00 2.95 -7.00
C VAL A 262 -8.04 2.74 -8.16
N VAL A 263 -6.73 3.02 -7.98
CA VAL A 263 -5.73 2.76 -9.03
C VAL A 263 -5.62 1.27 -9.35
N ARG A 264 -5.62 0.41 -8.33
CA ARG A 264 -5.55 -1.05 -8.51
C ARG A 264 -6.79 -1.61 -9.22
N ILE A 265 -7.98 -1.07 -8.96
CA ILE A 265 -9.21 -1.42 -9.70
C ILE A 265 -9.05 -1.05 -11.18
N GLY A 266 -8.57 0.16 -11.50
CA GLY A 266 -8.31 0.53 -12.89
C GLY A 266 -7.35 -0.42 -13.61
N GLN A 267 -6.32 -0.91 -12.92
CA GLN A 267 -5.40 -1.92 -13.46
C GLN A 267 -6.03 -3.29 -13.62
N VAL A 268 -6.93 -3.67 -12.71
CA VAL A 268 -7.67 -4.92 -12.82
C VAL A 268 -8.56 -4.87 -14.05
N ILE A 269 -9.30 -3.78 -14.26
CA ILE A 269 -10.18 -3.60 -15.43
C ILE A 269 -9.38 -3.70 -16.72
N GLY A 270 -8.29 -2.94 -16.86
CA GLY A 270 -7.45 -3.00 -18.05
C GLY A 270 -6.66 -4.31 -18.22
N LEU A 271 -6.73 -5.24 -17.27
CA LEU A 271 -6.12 -6.58 -17.40
C LEU A 271 -7.14 -7.69 -17.62
N VAL A 272 -8.45 -7.41 -17.62
CA VAL A 272 -9.50 -8.43 -17.76
C VAL A 272 -9.32 -9.21 -19.06
N ASP A 273 -9.03 -8.52 -20.16
CA ASP A 273 -8.83 -9.14 -21.48
C ASP A 273 -7.37 -9.58 -21.75
N GLY A 274 -6.52 -9.48 -20.73
CA GLY A 274 -5.15 -10.02 -20.74
C GLY A 274 -4.05 -9.04 -21.17
N GLU A 275 -4.40 -7.86 -21.71
CA GLU A 275 -3.43 -6.84 -22.09
C GLU A 275 -3.85 -5.45 -21.58
N PHE A 276 -2.99 -4.83 -20.77
CA PHE A 276 -3.18 -3.46 -20.30
C PHE A 276 -2.58 -2.47 -21.29
N VAL A 277 -3.40 -2.01 -22.24
CA VAL A 277 -2.96 -1.25 -23.42
C VAL A 277 -2.63 0.20 -23.08
N ALA A 278 -1.98 0.90 -24.02
CA ALA A 278 -1.43 2.24 -23.77
C ALA A 278 -2.49 3.31 -23.40
N SER A 279 -3.69 3.24 -23.99
CA SER A 279 -4.81 4.15 -23.70
C SER A 279 -5.30 4.01 -22.26
N GLU A 280 -5.55 2.77 -21.83
CA GLU A 280 -5.98 2.46 -20.46
C GLU A 280 -4.89 2.85 -19.44
N ARG A 281 -3.63 2.51 -19.73
CA ARG A 281 -2.48 2.93 -18.89
C ARG A 281 -2.41 4.44 -18.73
N ALA A 282 -2.68 5.20 -19.80
CA ALA A 282 -2.65 6.66 -19.75
C ALA A 282 -3.74 7.21 -18.82
N VAL A 283 -4.97 6.71 -18.94
CA VAL A 283 -6.10 7.08 -18.09
C VAL A 283 -5.85 6.74 -16.62
N VAL A 284 -5.39 5.51 -16.33
CA VAL A 284 -5.07 5.11 -14.93
C VAL A 284 -3.91 5.92 -14.37
N ARG A 285 -2.94 6.30 -15.21
CA ARG A 285 -1.85 7.20 -14.81
C ARG A 285 -2.37 8.59 -14.46
N GLU A 286 -3.28 9.15 -15.25
CA GLU A 286 -3.94 10.44 -14.95
C GLU A 286 -4.70 10.39 -13.61
N ALA A 287 -5.44 9.30 -13.36
CA ALA A 287 -6.14 9.10 -12.09
C ALA A 287 -5.17 9.01 -10.90
N ALA A 288 -4.08 8.25 -11.02
CA ALA A 288 -3.04 8.17 -9.99
C ALA A 288 -2.42 9.54 -9.68
N LEU A 289 -2.16 10.37 -10.70
CA LEU A 289 -1.67 11.73 -10.54
C LEU A 289 -2.70 12.64 -9.85
N ALA A 290 -3.98 12.56 -10.22
CA ALA A 290 -5.06 13.31 -9.59
C ALA A 290 -5.18 13.00 -8.08
N LEU A 291 -4.90 11.75 -7.69
CA LEU A 291 -4.83 11.30 -6.30
C LEU A 291 -3.55 11.70 -5.56
N GLY A 292 -2.56 12.26 -6.27
CA GLY A 292 -1.25 12.61 -5.70
C GLY A 292 -0.37 11.39 -5.41
N LEU A 293 -0.59 10.27 -6.10
CA LEU A 293 0.16 9.03 -5.95
C LEU A 293 1.37 9.01 -6.89
N ASN A 294 2.42 8.30 -6.49
CA ASN A 294 3.59 8.07 -7.34
C ASN A 294 3.30 6.95 -8.34
N THR A 295 3.18 7.28 -9.63
CA THR A 295 2.81 6.33 -10.70
C THR A 295 3.79 5.16 -10.82
N ALA A 296 5.08 5.37 -10.49
CA ALA A 296 6.08 4.32 -10.50
C ALA A 296 5.79 3.21 -9.47
N GLU A 297 5.09 3.51 -8.37
CA GLU A 297 4.67 2.50 -7.38
C GLU A 297 3.61 1.54 -7.92
N PHE A 298 2.90 1.98 -8.95
CA PHE A 298 1.84 1.24 -9.61
C PHE A 298 2.29 0.63 -10.94
N ALA A 299 3.56 0.76 -11.35
CA ALA A 299 4.05 0.29 -12.66
C ALA A 299 3.35 0.96 -13.86
N LEU A 300 2.96 2.23 -13.71
CA LEU A 300 2.26 3.03 -14.72
C LEU A 300 3.21 3.87 -15.56
#